data_AF-A0A7J0EUI4-F1
#
_entry.id   AF-A0A7J0EUI4-F1
#
_cell.length_a   1.000
_cell.length_b   1.000
_cell.length_c   1.000
_cell.angle_alpha   90.00
_cell.angle_beta   90.00
_cell.angle_gamma   90.00
#
_symmetry.space_group_name_H-M   'P 1'
#
loop_
_entity.id
_entity.type
_entity.pdbx_description
1 polymer ?
#
loop_
_entity_poly.entity_id
_entity_poly.type
_entity_poly.pdbx_seq_one_letter_code
_entity_poly.pdbx_strand_id
1 'polypeptide(L)'
;MVSSRAPPVTFPRIDGKVKQISLPEDVYIKKFFQKNPDSKYEDAIKFPGFDPPPARVFGWRVLDLREQGVSEEEAMAVADMEYRAEKKAKKKAYTRLKQIARLQGKKPPPNPYPSAIKEIQAEEKKFVRDRFFDPKILKIVEKLKEEKAAEKQDRMSRGGW
;
A
#
# COMPACT_ATOMS: atom_id res chain seq x y z
N MET A 1 15.34 1.96 -55.86
CA MET A 1 15.53 0.80 -54.96
C MET A 1 14.18 0.43 -54.39
N VAL A 2 13.71 -0.79 -54.67
CA VAL A 2 12.31 -1.19 -54.46
C VAL A 2 12.15 -1.79 -53.06
N SER A 3 11.41 -1.08 -52.20
CA SER A 3 10.96 -1.57 -50.89
C SER A 3 9.74 -2.51 -51.05
N SER A 4 9.82 -3.53 -51.91
CA SER A 4 8.68 -4.42 -52.24
C SER A 4 8.72 -5.79 -51.59
N ARG A 5 9.83 -6.18 -50.95
CA ARG A 5 10.00 -7.57 -50.49
C ARG A 5 9.21 -7.88 -49.21
N ALA A 6 8.84 -6.86 -48.44
CA ALA A 6 7.95 -6.96 -47.29
C ALA A 6 7.36 -5.58 -46.94
N PRO A 7 6.16 -5.22 -47.45
CA PRO A 7 5.50 -4.00 -47.00
C PRO A 7 5.19 -4.08 -45.49
N PRO A 8 5.18 -2.94 -44.76
CA PRO A 8 4.85 -2.94 -43.34
C PRO A 8 3.40 -3.42 -43.12
N VAL A 9 3.17 -4.16 -42.04
CA VAL A 9 1.82 -4.58 -41.65
C VAL A 9 0.97 -3.35 -41.33
N THR A 10 -0.12 -3.17 -42.06
CA THR A 10 -1.09 -2.09 -41.84
C THR A 10 -2.33 -2.65 -41.15
N PHE A 11 -2.68 -2.10 -39.99
CA PHE A 11 -3.95 -2.39 -39.33
C PHE A 11 -5.05 -1.47 -39.86
N PRO A 12 -6.32 -1.93 -39.91
CA PRO A 12 -7.45 -1.06 -40.21
C PRO A 12 -7.47 0.15 -39.28
N ARG A 13 -7.67 1.36 -39.83
CA ARG A 13 -7.89 2.54 -39.00
C ARG A 13 -9.26 2.41 -38.34
N ILE A 14 -9.28 2.41 -37.02
CA ILE A 14 -10.50 2.32 -36.22
C ILE A 14 -10.75 3.71 -35.64
N ASP A 15 -11.83 4.36 -36.05
CA ASP A 15 -12.25 5.68 -35.51
C ASP A 15 -13.02 5.55 -34.17
N GLY A 16 -13.08 4.35 -33.61
CA GLY A 16 -13.85 4.02 -32.41
C GLY A 16 -13.03 4.10 -31.12
N LYS A 17 -13.72 4.23 -29.99
CA LYS A 17 -13.11 4.16 -28.65
C LYS A 17 -12.55 2.76 -28.38
N VAL A 18 -11.35 2.70 -27.80
CA VAL A 18 -10.75 1.43 -27.33
C VAL A 18 -11.64 0.81 -26.26
N LYS A 19 -11.99 -0.46 -26.43
CA LYS A 19 -12.80 -1.21 -25.44
C LYS A 19 -11.97 -1.50 -24.20
N GLN A 20 -12.59 -1.38 -23.02
CA GLN A 20 -11.95 -1.77 -21.78
C GLN A 20 -11.81 -3.30 -21.72
N ILE A 21 -10.61 -3.78 -21.39
CA ILE A 21 -10.36 -5.19 -21.11
C ILE A 21 -10.76 -5.48 -19.67
N SER A 22 -11.59 -6.50 -19.45
CA SER A 22 -11.95 -7.02 -18.12
C SER A 22 -11.70 -8.51 -18.06
N LEU A 23 -11.22 -8.97 -16.91
CA LEU A 23 -10.94 -10.38 -16.63
C LEU A 23 -12.04 -10.97 -15.71
N PRO A 24 -12.31 -12.28 -15.78
CA PRO A 24 -13.34 -12.90 -14.95
C PRO A 24 -13.04 -12.78 -13.44
N GLU A 25 -11.76 -12.74 -13.06
CA GLU A 25 -11.34 -12.59 -11.66
C GLU A 25 -11.49 -11.17 -11.09
N ASP A 26 -11.70 -10.15 -11.94
CA ASP A 26 -11.70 -8.73 -11.52
C ASP A 26 -12.78 -8.44 -10.47
N VAL A 27 -13.90 -9.15 -10.52
CA VAL A 27 -14.99 -9.03 -9.54
C VAL A 27 -14.51 -9.47 -8.15
N TYR A 28 -13.77 -10.58 -8.09
CA TYR A 28 -13.26 -11.15 -6.85
C TYR A 28 -12.09 -10.37 -6.28
N ILE A 29 -11.24 -9.79 -7.14
CA ILE A 29 -10.18 -8.88 -6.74
C ILE A 29 -10.77 -7.66 -6.00
N LYS A 30 -11.87 -7.09 -6.51
CA LYS A 30 -12.57 -5.98 -5.83
C LYS A 30 -13.11 -6.40 -4.45
N LYS A 31 -13.78 -7.56 -4.36
CA LYS A 31 -14.29 -8.11 -3.10
C LYS A 31 -13.15 -8.38 -2.09
N PHE A 32 -12.01 -8.89 -2.57
CA PHE A 32 -10.83 -9.13 -1.75
C PHE A 32 -10.31 -7.83 -1.10
N PHE A 33 -10.18 -6.75 -1.87
CA PHE A 33 -9.70 -5.47 -1.32
C PHE A 33 -10.71 -4.77 -0.41
N GLN A 34 -12.02 -5.02 -0.59
CA GLN A 34 -13.04 -4.57 0.35
C GLN A 34 -12.88 -5.26 1.72
N LYS A 35 -12.57 -6.56 1.73
CA LYS A 35 -12.38 -7.35 2.94
C LYS A 35 -11.00 -7.15 3.59
N ASN A 36 -9.97 -6.92 2.79
CA ASN A 36 -8.57 -6.79 3.20
C ASN A 36 -7.95 -5.47 2.69
N PRO A 37 -8.37 -4.30 3.23
CA PRO A 37 -7.92 -3.00 2.72
C PRO A 37 -6.40 -2.80 2.83
N ASP A 38 -5.79 -3.32 3.90
CA ASP A 38 -4.34 -3.19 4.15
C ASP A 38 -3.48 -3.91 3.09
N SER A 39 -4.04 -4.92 2.40
CA SER A 39 -3.32 -5.69 1.37
C SER A 39 -2.89 -4.83 0.18
N LYS A 40 -3.53 -3.67 -0.04
CA LYS A 40 -3.10 -2.71 -1.07
C LYS A 40 -1.67 -2.23 -0.88
N TYR A 41 -1.22 -2.14 0.37
CA TYR A 41 0.12 -1.68 0.73
C TYR A 41 1.04 -2.86 1.04
N GLU A 42 0.51 -3.83 1.79
CA GLU A 42 1.25 -5.00 2.24
C GLU A 42 1.66 -5.94 1.08
N ASP A 43 0.80 -6.08 0.08
CA ASP A 43 0.98 -6.99 -1.06
C ASP A 43 0.99 -6.24 -2.40
N ALA A 44 1.69 -5.10 -2.45
CA ALA A 44 1.77 -4.26 -3.62
C ALA A 44 2.33 -5.00 -4.85
N ILE A 45 1.81 -4.64 -6.04
CA ILE A 45 2.22 -5.22 -7.31
C ILE A 45 3.68 -4.85 -7.59
N LYS A 46 4.52 -5.88 -7.69
CA LYS A 46 5.91 -5.73 -8.13
C LYS A 46 5.95 -5.87 -9.64
N PHE A 47 6.08 -4.76 -10.37
CA PHE A 47 6.22 -4.77 -11.83
C PHE A 47 7.34 -5.70 -12.37
N PRO A 48 8.51 -5.83 -11.73
CA PRO A 48 9.53 -6.78 -12.19
C PRO A 48 9.30 -8.22 -11.70
N GLY A 49 8.22 -8.49 -10.97
CA GLY A 49 7.91 -9.81 -10.42
C GLY A 49 7.10 -10.66 -11.39
N PHE A 50 7.37 -11.97 -11.39
CA PHE A 50 6.56 -12.97 -12.09
C PHE A 50 5.40 -13.49 -11.23
N ASP A 51 5.48 -13.28 -9.92
CA ASP A 51 4.47 -13.76 -8.98
C ASP A 51 3.21 -12.87 -9.04
N PRO A 52 2.03 -13.46 -9.23
CA PRO A 52 0.78 -12.70 -9.18
C PRO A 52 0.56 -12.13 -7.77
N PRO A 53 -0.07 -10.95 -7.65
CA PRO A 53 -0.44 -10.41 -6.35
C PRO A 53 -1.46 -11.34 -5.66
N PRO A 54 -1.48 -11.42 -4.32
CA PRO A 54 -2.41 -12.27 -3.56
C PRO A 54 -3.88 -12.06 -3.92
N ALA A 55 -4.29 -10.83 -4.25
CA ALA A 55 -5.64 -10.54 -4.70
C ALA A 55 -6.01 -11.29 -6.00
N ARG A 56 -5.06 -11.45 -6.92
CA ARG A 56 -5.25 -12.20 -8.17
C ARG A 56 -5.26 -13.71 -7.91
N VAL A 57 -4.36 -14.21 -7.05
CA VAL A 57 -4.37 -15.62 -6.62
C VAL A 57 -5.70 -15.97 -5.96
N PHE A 58 -6.24 -15.09 -5.11
CA PHE A 58 -7.56 -15.24 -4.52
C PHE A 58 -8.64 -15.33 -5.61
N GLY A 59 -8.63 -14.43 -6.59
CA GLY A 59 -9.62 -14.43 -7.68
C GLY A 59 -9.57 -15.72 -8.52
N TRP A 60 -8.38 -16.19 -8.89
CA TRP A 60 -8.21 -17.46 -9.59
C TRP A 60 -8.69 -18.63 -8.74
N ARG A 61 -8.33 -18.67 -7.45
CA ARG A 61 -8.76 -19.73 -6.56
C ARG A 61 -10.28 -19.84 -6.44
N VAL A 62 -10.98 -18.70 -6.41
CA VAL A 62 -12.44 -18.67 -6.40
C VAL A 62 -12.99 -19.22 -7.71
N LEU A 63 -12.43 -18.83 -8.86
CA LEU A 63 -12.84 -19.35 -10.16
C LEU A 63 -12.63 -20.86 -10.27
N ASP A 64 -11.46 -21.37 -9.85
CA ASP A 64 -11.13 -22.80 -9.88
C ASP A 64 -12.12 -23.62 -9.04
N LEU A 65 -12.47 -23.14 -7.83
CA LEU A 65 -13.43 -23.81 -6.96
C LEU A 65 -14.85 -23.77 -7.53
N ARG A 66 -15.23 -22.66 -8.16
CA ARG A 66 -16.52 -22.56 -8.84
C ARG A 66 -16.63 -23.47 -10.05
N GLU A 67 -15.54 -23.67 -10.80
CA GLU A 67 -15.48 -24.63 -11.90
C GLU A 67 -15.67 -26.07 -11.41
N GLN A 68 -15.24 -26.37 -10.18
CA GLN A 68 -15.48 -27.65 -9.51
C GLN A 68 -16.90 -27.81 -8.95
N GLY A 69 -17.77 -26.82 -9.12
CA GLY A 69 -19.16 -26.85 -8.66
C GLY A 69 -19.40 -26.32 -7.25
N VAL A 70 -18.39 -25.72 -6.60
CA VAL A 70 -18.55 -25.07 -5.29
C VAL A 70 -19.36 -23.79 -5.42
N SER A 71 -20.20 -23.48 -4.43
CA SER A 71 -20.93 -22.22 -4.40
C SER A 71 -19.96 -21.02 -4.32
N GLU A 72 -20.36 -19.87 -4.86
CA GLU A 72 -19.48 -18.68 -4.88
C GLU A 72 -19.09 -18.24 -3.46
N GLU A 73 -20.02 -18.30 -2.51
CA GLU A 73 -19.78 -17.89 -1.13
C GLU A 73 -18.78 -18.80 -0.42
N GLU A 74 -18.95 -20.12 -0.57
CA GLU A 74 -18.02 -21.11 -0.01
C GLU A 74 -16.64 -21.00 -0.68
N ALA A 75 -16.59 -20.83 -2.00
CA ALA A 75 -15.34 -20.65 -2.74
C ALA A 75 -14.57 -19.41 -2.23
N MET A 76 -15.26 -18.29 -2.04
CA MET A 76 -14.65 -17.08 -1.47
C MET A 76 -14.20 -17.28 -0.01
N ALA A 77 -14.95 -18.05 0.79
CA ALA A 77 -14.58 -18.33 2.17
C ALA A 77 -13.32 -19.21 2.26
N VAL A 78 -13.22 -20.24 1.42
CA VAL A 78 -12.03 -21.11 1.32
C VAL A 78 -10.81 -20.32 0.87
N ALA A 79 -10.94 -19.53 -0.21
CA ALA A 79 -9.84 -18.72 -0.71
C ALA A 79 -9.35 -17.67 0.33
N ASP A 80 -10.26 -17.09 1.12
CA ASP A 80 -9.89 -16.15 2.18
C ASP A 80 -9.21 -16.85 3.37
N MET A 81 -9.66 -18.06 3.71
CA MET A 81 -9.00 -18.90 4.71
C MET A 81 -7.57 -19.24 4.29
N GLU A 82 -7.36 -19.66 3.04
CA GLU A 82 -6.04 -19.97 2.47
C GLU A 82 -5.11 -18.74 2.54
N TYR A 83 -5.58 -17.57 2.10
CA TYR A 83 -4.83 -16.33 2.19
C TYR A 83 -4.44 -15.97 3.63
N ARG A 84 -5.38 -16.07 4.59
CA ARG A 84 -5.11 -15.80 6.00
C ARG A 84 -4.10 -16.77 6.60
N ALA A 85 -4.17 -18.05 6.23
CA ALA A 85 -3.25 -19.07 6.67
C ALA A 85 -1.83 -18.78 6.18
N GLU A 86 -1.67 -18.44 4.89
CA GLU A 86 -0.39 -18.07 4.30
C GLU A 86 0.20 -16.81 4.99
N LYS A 87 -0.62 -15.79 5.19
CA LYS A 87 -0.23 -14.55 5.89
C LYS A 87 0.24 -14.84 7.31
N LYS A 88 -0.45 -15.72 8.04
CA LYS A 88 -0.06 -16.16 9.39
C LYS A 88 1.26 -16.94 9.37
N ALA A 89 1.46 -17.81 8.39
CA ALA A 89 2.69 -18.59 8.22
C ALA A 89 3.90 -17.67 7.93
N LYS A 90 3.76 -16.73 7.00
CA LYS A 90 4.78 -15.70 6.68
C LYS A 90 5.16 -14.87 7.91
N LYS A 91 4.18 -14.44 8.72
CA LYS A 91 4.43 -13.73 9.98
C LYS A 91 5.22 -14.59 10.98
N LYS A 92 4.85 -15.86 11.16
CA LYS A 92 5.59 -16.79 12.03
C LYS A 92 7.02 -17.01 11.54
N ALA A 93 7.22 -17.25 10.25
CA ALA A 93 8.54 -17.41 9.64
C ALA A 93 9.41 -16.17 9.90
N TYR A 94 8.87 -14.98 9.67
CA TYR A 94 9.57 -13.72 9.96
C TYR A 94 9.95 -13.58 11.44
N THR A 95 9.05 -13.90 12.38
CA THR A 95 9.38 -13.84 13.82
C THR A 95 10.54 -14.78 14.18
N ARG A 96 10.58 -15.97 13.58
CA ARG A 96 11.66 -16.94 13.78
C ARG A 96 12.98 -16.44 13.21
N LEU A 97 12.97 -15.94 11.97
CA LEU A 97 14.15 -15.38 11.33
C LEU A 97 14.69 -14.15 12.09
N LYS A 98 13.80 -13.31 12.61
CA LYS A 98 14.16 -12.16 13.44
C LYS A 98 14.87 -12.58 14.74
N GLN A 99 14.39 -13.64 15.39
CA GLN A 99 15.05 -14.19 16.58
C GLN A 99 16.45 -14.71 16.25
N ILE A 100 16.59 -15.47 15.16
CA ILE A 100 17.88 -16.01 14.71
C ILE A 100 18.85 -14.88 14.38
N ALA A 101 18.41 -13.85 13.64
CA ALA A 101 19.25 -12.71 13.28
C ALA A 101 19.78 -11.97 14.53
N ARG A 102 18.93 -11.78 15.55
CA ARG A 102 19.33 -11.19 16.84
C ARG A 102 20.41 -12.01 17.55
N LEU A 103 20.22 -13.34 17.63
CA LEU A 103 21.21 -14.24 18.25
C LEU A 103 22.54 -14.23 17.49
N GLN A 104 22.52 -14.06 16.18
CA GLN A 104 23.72 -13.97 15.33
C GLN A 104 24.35 -12.57 15.29
N GLY A 105 23.77 -11.57 15.96
CA GLY A 105 24.22 -10.17 15.86
C GLY A 105 24.03 -9.53 14.48
N LYS A 106 23.21 -10.13 13.61
CA LYS A 106 22.93 -9.64 12.25
C LYS A 106 21.67 -8.79 12.21
N LYS A 107 21.57 -7.92 11.20
CA LYS A 107 20.34 -7.17 10.93
C LYS A 107 19.21 -8.14 10.58
N PRO A 108 18.00 -8.00 11.17
CA PRO A 108 16.87 -8.86 10.84
C PRO A 108 16.43 -8.65 9.38
N PRO A 109 15.81 -9.67 8.77
CA PRO A 109 15.28 -9.54 7.41
C PRO A 109 14.20 -8.45 7.36
N PRO A 110 13.85 -7.95 6.17
CA PRO A 110 12.71 -7.05 5.99
C PRO A 110 11.41 -7.66 6.51
N ASN A 111 10.52 -6.83 7.04
CA ASN A 111 9.20 -7.27 7.48
C ASN A 111 8.35 -7.66 6.25
N PRO A 112 7.79 -8.88 6.17
CA PRO A 112 6.99 -9.30 5.03
C PRO A 112 5.69 -8.50 4.86
N TYR A 113 5.19 -7.87 5.93
CA TYR A 113 3.97 -7.06 5.92
C TYR A 113 4.25 -5.71 6.57
N PRO A 114 4.87 -4.78 5.82
CA PRO A 114 5.12 -3.43 6.32
C PRO A 114 3.79 -2.68 6.41
N SER A 115 3.51 -2.11 7.58
CA SER A 115 2.38 -1.21 7.71
C SER A 115 2.78 0.17 7.16
N ALA A 116 2.09 0.63 6.12
CA ALA A 116 2.32 1.94 5.51
C ALA A 116 2.34 3.08 6.55
N ILE A 117 1.45 3.01 7.54
CA ILE A 117 1.41 3.98 8.66
C ILE A 117 2.74 4.02 9.43
N LYS A 118 3.37 2.87 9.71
CA LYS A 118 4.65 2.87 10.44
C LYS A 118 5.82 3.35 9.58
N GLU A 119 5.76 3.18 8.27
CA GLU A 119 6.77 3.73 7.36
C GLU A 119 6.68 5.25 7.34
N ILE A 120 5.47 5.79 7.16
CA ILE A 120 5.21 7.25 7.23
C ILE A 120 5.61 7.78 8.61
N GLN A 121 5.19 7.13 9.70
CA GLN A 121 5.57 7.54 11.05
C GLN A 121 7.08 7.48 11.29
N ALA A 122 7.79 6.50 10.72
CA ALA A 122 9.25 6.40 10.86
C ALA A 122 9.95 7.56 10.14
N GLU A 123 9.45 7.96 8.98
CA GLU A 123 9.92 9.12 8.23
C GLU A 123 9.61 10.43 8.98
N GLU A 124 8.38 10.59 9.48
CA GLU A 124 7.93 11.77 10.22
C GLU A 124 8.57 11.91 11.60
N LYS A 125 9.00 10.80 12.23
CA LYS A 125 9.54 10.78 13.60
C LYS A 125 10.70 11.76 13.77
N LYS A 126 11.53 11.94 12.74
CA LYS A 126 12.63 12.91 12.77
C LYS A 126 12.07 14.33 12.92
N PHE A 127 11.14 14.72 12.06
CA PHE A 127 10.53 16.05 12.07
C PHE A 127 9.67 16.30 13.32
N VAL A 128 9.00 15.27 13.84
CA VAL A 128 8.30 15.34 15.13
C VAL A 128 9.29 15.64 16.25
N ARG A 129 10.41 14.92 16.31
CA ARG A 129 11.44 15.15 17.33
C ARG A 129 12.02 16.56 17.21
N ASP A 130 12.37 16.99 16.00
CA ASP A 130 12.96 18.30 15.78
C ASP A 130 12.03 19.43 16.23
N ARG A 131 10.70 19.28 16.07
CA ARG A 131 9.73 20.28 16.59
C ARG A 131 9.82 20.56 18.08
N PHE A 132 10.21 19.57 18.89
CA PHE A 132 10.29 19.71 20.34
C PHE A 132 11.70 19.95 20.86
N PHE A 133 12.72 19.54 20.10
CA PHE A 133 14.10 19.52 20.58
C PHE A 133 15.07 20.36 19.74
N ASP A 134 14.69 20.85 18.55
CA ASP A 134 15.52 21.75 17.77
C ASP A 134 15.49 23.17 18.37
N PRO A 135 16.62 23.70 18.87
CA PRO A 135 16.67 25.04 19.45
C PRO A 135 16.30 26.15 18.46
N LYS A 136 16.45 25.95 17.15
CA LYS A 136 16.01 26.92 16.14
C LYS A 136 14.49 26.98 16.06
N ILE A 137 13.83 25.82 16.09
CA ILE A 137 12.36 25.74 16.03
C ILE A 137 11.76 26.30 17.32
N LEU A 138 12.33 25.97 18.49
CA LEU A 138 11.87 26.51 19.78
C LEU A 138 11.95 28.04 19.82
N LYS A 139 13.05 28.64 19.32
CA LYS A 139 13.19 30.10 19.20
C LYS A 139 12.11 30.74 18.32
N ILE A 140 11.73 30.07 17.23
CA ILE A 140 10.65 30.56 16.35
C ILE A 140 9.30 30.49 17.09
N VAL A 141 9.05 29.40 17.83
CA VAL A 141 7.82 29.23 18.62
C VAL A 141 7.72 30.26 19.75
N GLU A 142 8.83 30.59 20.42
CA GLU A 142 8.87 31.64 21.44
C GLU A 142 8.52 33.00 20.85
N LYS A 143 9.14 33.39 19.72
CA LYS A 143 8.80 34.64 19.02
C LYS A 143 7.32 34.72 18.62
N LEU A 144 6.75 33.62 18.11
CA LEU A 144 5.33 33.55 17.76
C LEU A 144 4.42 33.69 18.99
N LYS A 145 4.83 33.19 20.16
CA LYS A 145 4.08 33.38 21.41
C LYS A 145 4.14 34.84 21.87
N GLU A 146 5.30 35.47 21.77
CA GLU A 146 5.50 36.89 22.11
C GLU A 146 4.65 37.79 21.20
N GLU A 147 4.69 37.59 19.89
CA GLU A 147 3.86 38.33 18.91
C GLU A 147 2.37 38.16 19.20
N LYS A 148 1.92 36.94 19.49
CA LYS A 148 0.52 36.65 19.81
C LYS A 148 0.07 37.25 21.16
N ALA A 149 0.98 37.34 22.13
CA ALA A 149 0.72 37.99 23.41
C ALA A 149 0.61 39.51 23.23
N ALA A 150 1.51 40.12 22.45
CA ALA A 150 1.45 41.54 22.09
C ALA A 150 0.18 41.89 21.32
N GLU A 151 -0.22 41.06 20.34
CA GLU A 151 -1.47 41.27 19.60
C GLU A 151 -2.72 41.17 20.51
N LYS A 152 -2.72 40.25 21.47
CA LYS A 152 -3.80 40.16 22.48
C LYS A 152 -3.84 41.37 23.40
N GLN A 153 -2.68 41.88 23.81
CA GLN A 153 -2.60 43.11 24.61
C GLN A 153 -3.08 44.33 23.82
N ASP A 154 -2.71 44.45 22.54
CA ASP A 154 -3.20 45.54 21.67
C ASP A 154 -4.71 45.45 21.46
N ARG A 155 -5.26 44.25 21.25
CA ARG A 155 -6.73 44.03 21.16
C ARG A 155 -7.46 44.33 22.47
N MET A 156 -6.89 43.98 23.63
CA MET A 156 -7.45 44.35 24.93
C MET A 156 -7.36 45.87 25.18
N SER A 157 -6.27 46.51 24.74
CA SER A 157 -6.07 47.96 24.90
C SER A 157 -6.95 48.79 23.96
N ARG A 158 -7.35 48.23 22.81
CA ARG A 158 -8.28 48.85 21.84
C ARG A 158 -9.76 48.49 22.07
N GLY A 159 -10.05 47.53 22.95
CA GLY A 159 -11.40 47.08 23.30
C GLY A 159 -11.91 47.61 24.64
N GLY A 160 -11.32 48.70 25.15
CA GLY A 160 -11.80 49.38 26.35
C GLY A 160 -13.09 50.15 26.09
N TRP A 161 -14.08 49.95 26.96
CA TRP A 161 -15.19 50.86 27.22
C TRP A 161 -14.71 52.29 27.51
#